data_AF-A0A1I0ISW3-F1
#
_entry.id   AF-A0A1I0ISW3-F1
#
_cell.length_a   1.000
_cell.length_b   1.000
_cell.length_c   1.000
_cell.angle_alpha   90.00
_cell.angle_beta   90.00
_cell.angle_gamma   90.00
#
_symmetry.space_group_name_H-M   'P 1'
#
loop_
_entity.id
_entity.type
_entity.pdbx_description
1 polymer ?
#
loop_
_entity_poly.entity_id
_entity_poly.type
_entity_poly.pdbx_seq_one_letter_code
_entity_poly.pdbx_strand_id
1 'polypeptide(L)'
;RIRVDNGPEYVSGTLMEWADNRGIALAYIQPGKPQQNAYVERYNRTVRHEWLDLYIFESIEEVQKIATEWLWSYNHERPNMGNGGMTPAQKLKMAA
;
A
#
# COMPACT_ATOMS: atom_id res chain seq x y z
N ARG A 1 -0.71 -14.85 -2.10
CA ARG A 1 -1.10 -14.60 -0.68
C ARG A 1 -1.00 -13.11 -0.38
N ILE A 2 -1.91 -12.55 0.42
CA ILE A 2 -1.90 -11.14 0.87
C ILE A 2 -1.72 -11.16 2.39
N ARG A 3 -0.85 -10.30 2.93
CA ARG A 3 -0.73 -10.10 4.37
C ARG A 3 -1.70 -9.01 4.82
N VAL A 4 -2.43 -9.28 5.88
CA VAL A 4 -3.42 -8.35 6.47
C VAL A 4 -3.17 -8.24 7.98
N ASP A 5 -3.57 -7.12 8.57
CA ASP A 5 -3.59 -7.00 10.03
C ASP A 5 -4.87 -7.69 10.59
N ASN A 6 -5.08 -7.56 11.91
CA ASN A 6 -6.25 -8.16 12.58
C ASN A 6 -7.41 -7.16 12.76
N GLY A 7 -7.44 -6.08 11.95
CA GLY A 7 -8.53 -5.13 11.93
C GLY A 7 -9.86 -5.80 11.57
N PRO A 8 -10.97 -5.42 12.20
CA PRO A 8 -12.28 -6.04 11.95
C PRO A 8 -12.72 -5.97 10.48
N GLU A 9 -12.28 -4.96 9.74
CA GLU A 9 -12.50 -4.83 8.30
C GLU A 9 -11.88 -5.99 7.50
N TYR A 10 -10.75 -6.53 7.95
CA TYR A 10 -10.03 -7.62 7.30
C TYR A 10 -10.45 -9.01 7.78
N VAL A 11 -11.14 -9.09 8.93
CA VAL A 11 -11.70 -10.34 9.47
C VAL A 11 -13.13 -10.57 8.95
N SER A 12 -13.64 -9.69 8.09
CA SER A 12 -14.98 -9.83 7.52
C SER A 12 -15.12 -11.08 6.65
N GLY A 13 -16.26 -11.79 6.79
CA GLY A 13 -16.58 -12.97 5.99
C GLY A 13 -16.57 -12.68 4.47
N THR A 14 -17.02 -11.49 4.08
CA THR A 14 -17.02 -11.03 2.69
C THR A 14 -15.60 -10.97 2.09
N LEU A 15 -14.61 -10.46 2.83
CA LEU A 15 -13.23 -10.41 2.33
C LEU A 15 -12.64 -11.83 2.20
N MET A 16 -12.91 -12.70 3.18
CA MET A 16 -12.44 -14.08 3.15
C MET A 16 -13.02 -14.84 1.94
N GLU A 17 -14.33 -14.72 1.72
CA GLU A 17 -14.99 -15.34 0.56
C GLU A 17 -14.48 -14.76 -0.77
N TRP A 18 -14.30 -13.45 -0.86
CA TRP A 18 -13.74 -12.80 -2.05
C TRP A 18 -12.33 -13.29 -2.38
N ALA A 19 -11.50 -13.48 -1.35
CA ALA A 19 -10.11 -13.91 -1.49
C ALA A 19 -10.02 -15.39 -1.88
N ASP A 20 -10.84 -16.24 -1.25
CA ASP A 20 -10.92 -17.67 -1.55
C ASP A 20 -11.39 -17.91 -2.99
N ASN A 21 -12.43 -17.20 -3.44
CA ASN A 21 -12.90 -17.23 -4.84
C ASN A 21 -11.84 -16.81 -5.87
N ARG A 22 -10.78 -16.10 -5.44
CA ARG A 22 -9.64 -15.69 -6.29
C ARG A 22 -8.39 -16.55 -6.09
N GLY A 23 -8.44 -17.58 -5.25
CA GLY A 23 -7.28 -18.38 -4.88
C GLY A 23 -6.21 -17.58 -4.11
N ILE A 24 -6.60 -16.49 -3.44
CA ILE A 24 -5.70 -15.62 -2.69
C ILE A 24 -5.75 -16.01 -1.21
N ALA A 25 -4.69 -16.64 -0.71
CA ALA A 25 -4.55 -16.88 0.72
C ALA A 25 -4.35 -15.56 1.50
N LEU A 26 -5.20 -15.30 2.50
CA LEU A 26 -5.01 -14.21 3.48
C LEU A 26 -4.09 -14.67 4.61
N ALA A 27 -3.09 -13.87 4.94
CA ALA A 27 -2.10 -14.15 5.98
C ALA A 27 -2.14 -13.06 7.04
N TYR A 28 -2.86 -13.31 8.13
CA TYR A 28 -2.97 -12.40 9.27
C TYR A 28 -1.64 -12.23 9.99
N ILE A 29 -1.36 -11.02 10.47
CA ILE A 29 -0.21 -10.80 11.36
C ILE A 29 -0.41 -11.55 12.68
N GLN A 30 0.68 -12.05 13.25
CA GLN A 30 0.67 -12.69 14.55
C GLN A 30 0.42 -11.64 15.64
N PRO A 31 -0.42 -11.92 16.65
CA PRO A 31 -0.59 -11.06 17.81
C PRO A 31 0.77 -10.70 18.44
N GLY A 32 0.99 -9.42 18.72
CA GLY A 32 2.26 -8.92 19.27
C GLY A 32 3.43 -8.88 18.29
N LYS A 33 3.21 -9.05 16.98
CA LYS A 33 4.24 -8.95 15.93
C LYS A 33 3.95 -7.84 14.90
N PRO A 34 3.87 -6.56 15.31
CA PRO A 34 3.56 -5.45 14.40
C PRO A 34 4.59 -5.30 13.27
N GLN A 35 5.83 -5.75 13.46
CA GLN A 35 6.87 -5.70 12.45
C GLN A 35 6.51 -6.49 11.17
N GLN A 36 5.57 -7.44 11.26
CA GLN A 36 5.07 -8.15 10.08
C GLN A 36 4.32 -7.22 9.10
N ASN A 37 3.84 -6.07 9.59
CA ASN A 37 3.15 -5.03 8.82
C ASN A 37 4.07 -3.84 8.45
N ALA A 38 5.36 -3.88 8.82
CA ALA A 38 6.26 -2.73 8.73
C ALA A 38 6.37 -2.10 7.33
N TYR A 39 6.20 -2.89 6.26
CA TYR A 39 6.26 -2.39 4.88
C TYR A 39 5.11 -1.44 4.55
N VAL A 40 3.86 -1.83 4.87
CA VAL A 40 2.70 -0.97 4.59
C VAL A 40 2.67 0.21 5.56
N GLU A 41 3.10 0.04 6.80
CA GLU A 41 3.23 1.15 7.75
C GLU A 41 4.26 2.18 7.29
N ARG A 42 5.41 1.73 6.77
CA ARG A 42 6.42 2.61 6.17
C ARG A 42 5.85 3.35 4.96
N TYR A 43 5.11 2.65 4.10
CA TYR A 43 4.46 3.26 2.94
C TYR A 43 3.42 4.31 3.36
N ASN A 44 2.54 3.99 4.31
CA ASN A 44 1.51 4.92 4.81
C ASN A 44 2.12 6.17 5.45
N ARG A 45 3.27 6.04 6.14
CA ARG A 45 4.00 7.21 6.64
C ARG A 45 4.52 8.10 5.51
N THR A 46 5.01 7.50 4.43
CA THR A 46 5.43 8.24 3.23
C THR A 46 4.26 8.95 2.56
N VAL A 47 3.13 8.26 2.35
CA VAL A 47 1.87 8.84 1.83
C VAL A 47 1.44 10.04 2.65
N ARG A 48 1.50 9.93 3.99
CA ARG A 48 1.15 11.03 4.89
C ARG A 48 2.03 12.25 4.67
N HIS A 49 3.35 12.09 4.80
CA HIS A 49 4.26 13.25 4.80
C HIS A 49 4.53 13.85 3.42
N GLU A 50 4.42 13.06 2.36
CA GLU A 50 4.76 13.50 1.00
C GLU A 50 3.53 13.84 0.15
N TRP A 51 2.33 13.59 0.66
CA TRP A 51 1.10 13.93 -0.02
C TRP A 51 0.09 14.55 0.94
N LEU A 52 -0.44 13.80 1.91
CA LEU A 52 -1.58 14.28 2.71
C LEU A 52 -1.26 15.54 3.54
N ASP A 53 -0.05 15.65 4.09
CA ASP A 53 0.37 16.78 4.92
C ASP A 53 0.66 18.06 4.08
N LEU A 54 0.77 17.94 2.75
CA LEU A 54 1.16 19.05 1.86
C LEU A 54 -0.03 19.87 1.33
N TYR A 55 -1.26 19.38 1.49
CA TYR A 55 -2.44 19.99 0.88
C TYR A 55 -3.58 20.13 1.90
N ILE A 56 -4.38 21.18 1.72
CA ILE A 56 -5.72 21.27 2.28
C ILE A 56 -6.67 21.02 1.11
N PHE A 57 -7.48 19.97 1.21
CA PHE A 57 -8.37 19.58 0.13
C PHE A 57 -9.77 20.17 0.32
N GLU A 58 -10.40 20.57 -0.78
CA GLU A 58 -11.75 21.14 -0.80
C GLU A 58 -12.80 20.14 -1.29
N SER A 59 -12.38 19.04 -1.94
CA SER A 59 -13.29 18.01 -2.47
C SER A 59 -12.65 16.62 -2.55
N ILE A 60 -13.48 15.58 -2.65
CA ILE A 60 -13.00 14.20 -2.82
C ILE A 60 -12.36 14.03 -4.20
N GLU A 61 -12.92 14.70 -5.21
CA GLU A 61 -12.41 14.69 -6.58
C GLU A 61 -10.98 15.25 -6.64
N GLU A 62 -10.70 16.32 -5.90
CA GLU A 62 -9.36 16.88 -5.76
C GLU A 62 -8.41 15.89 -5.08
N VAL A 63 -8.82 15.28 -3.96
CA VAL A 63 -8.03 14.26 -3.26
C VAL A 63 -7.67 13.13 -4.23
N GLN A 64 -8.64 12.61 -4.98
CA GLN A 64 -8.43 11.50 -5.93
C GLN A 64 -7.47 11.87 -7.06
N LYS A 65 -7.61 13.08 -7.61
CA LYS A 65 -6.73 13.58 -8.66
C LYS A 65 -5.28 13.64 -8.17
N ILE A 66 -5.04 14.32 -7.05
CA ILE A 66 -3.69 14.49 -6.49
C ILE A 66 -3.13 13.14 -6.03
N ALA A 67 -3.95 12.26 -5.46
CA ALA A 67 -3.55 10.90 -5.12
C ALA A 67 -3.02 10.13 -6.33
N THR A 68 -3.73 10.23 -7.46
CA THR A 68 -3.40 9.51 -8.69
C THR A 68 -2.08 10.02 -9.28
N GLU A 69 -1.91 11.34 -9.34
CA GLU A 69 -0.67 11.98 -9.79
C GLU A 69 0.51 11.60 -8.88
N TRP A 70 0.33 11.67 -7.57
CA TRP A 70 1.36 11.29 -6.60
C TRP A 70 1.73 9.80 -6.70
N LEU A 71 0.73 8.91 -6.82
CA LEU A 71 0.96 7.47 -7.00
C LEU A 71 1.73 7.17 -8.29
N TRP A 72 1.47 7.91 -9.37
CA TRP A 72 2.22 7.77 -10.61
C TRP A 72 3.69 8.10 -10.38
N SER A 73 3.99 9.29 -9.85
CA SER A 73 5.37 9.73 -9.56
C SER A 73 6.07 8.78 -8.57
N TYR A 74 5.39 8.34 -7.50
CA TYR A 74 5.95 7.39 -6.54
C TYR A 74 6.38 6.08 -7.20
N ASN A 75 5.56 5.53 -8.11
CA ASN A 75 5.83 4.23 -8.71
C ASN A 75 6.76 4.29 -9.92
N HIS A 76 6.73 5.37 -10.70
CA HIS A 76 7.39 5.44 -12.00
C HIS A 76 8.60 6.37 -12.05
N GLU A 77 8.67 7.38 -11.19
CA GLU A 77 9.67 8.45 -11.28
C GLU A 77 10.59 8.48 -10.06
N ARG A 78 10.07 8.15 -8.87
CA ARG A 78 10.82 8.22 -7.61
C ARG A 78 11.86 7.10 -7.50
N PRO A 79 13.16 7.43 -7.37
CA PRO A 79 14.19 6.45 -7.03
C PRO A 79 13.95 5.86 -5.64
N ASN A 80 14.02 4.53 -5.51
CA ASN A 80 13.91 3.85 -4.22
C ASN A 80 15.25 3.21 -3.83
N MET A 81 15.89 3.73 -2.79
CA MET A 81 17.19 3.23 -2.32
C MET A 81 17.14 1.78 -1.82
N GLY A 82 15.99 1.34 -1.27
CA GLY A 82 15.78 -0.08 -0.92
C GLY A 82 15.76 -1.01 -2.13
N ASN A 83 15.54 -0.46 -3.33
CA ASN A 83 15.58 -1.17 -4.61
C ASN A 83 16.87 -0.89 -5.40
N GLY A 84 17.92 -0.33 -4.78
CA GLY A 84 19.16 0.00 -5.48
C GLY A 84 19.03 1.23 -6.39
N GLY A 85 18.14 2.16 -6.06
CA GLY A 85 17.89 3.38 -6.83
C GLY A 85 16.85 3.23 -7.94
N MET A 86 16.37 2.00 -8.20
CA MET A 86 15.29 1.76 -9.15
C MET A 86 13.94 2.21 -8.62
N THR A 87 13.05 2.61 -9.51
CA THR A 87 11.66 2.91 -9.16
C THR A 87 10.90 1.62 -8.85
N PRO A 88 9.80 1.68 -8.06
CA PRO A 88 8.97 0.51 -7.80
C PRO A 88 8.51 -0.22 -9.07
N ALA A 89 8.10 0.51 -10.12
CA ALA A 89 7.68 -0.07 -11.38
C ALA A 89 8.83 -0.77 -12.13
N GLN A 90 10.04 -0.20 -12.11
CA GLN A 90 11.22 -0.86 -12.67
C GLN A 90 11.53 -2.16 -11.94
N LYS A 91 11.52 -2.13 -10.60
CA LYS A 91 11.77 -3.32 -9.79
C LYS A 91 10.75 -4.42 -10.04
N LEU A 92 9.48 -4.05 -10.20
CA LEU A 92 8.40 -4.99 -10.52
C LEU A 92 8.61 -5.66 -11.89
N LYS A 93 8.96 -4.89 -12.93
CA LYS A 93 9.23 -5.42 -14.28
C LYS A 93 10.39 -6.42 -14.32
N MET A 94 11.35 -6.30 -13.41
CA MET A 94 12.47 -7.24 -13.31
C MET A 94 12.13 -8.51 -12.51
N ALA A 95 11.07 -8.47 -11.70
CA ALA A 95 10.63 -9.59 -10.88
C ALA A 95 9.54 -10.44 -11.57
N ALA A 96 8.96 -9.94 -12.66
CA ALA A 96 8.04 -10.63 -13.55
C ALA A 96 8.79 -11.41 -14.63
#